data_AF-A0AAW2P2T5-F1
#
_entry.id   AF-A0AAW2P2T5-F1
#
_cell.length_a   1.000
_cell.length_b   1.000
_cell.length_c   1.000
_cell.angle_alpha   90.00
_cell.angle_beta   90.00
_cell.angle_gamma   90.00
#
_symmetry.space_group_name_H-M   'P 1'
#
loop_
_entity.id
_entity.type
_entity.pdbx_description
1 polymer ?
#
loop_
_entity_poly.entity_id
_entity_poly.type
_entity_poly.pdbx_seq_one_letter_code
_entity_poly.pdbx_strand_id
1 'polypeptide(L)'
;MEMARSMLQEKHLPKAFWAEAVYTAVYLLNRCPTKAVQNMTPIEAWSGKKPSAKHLRVFGSICYVHISNRERQRKGSSSATAHSQKATESTT
;
A
#
# COMPACT_ATOMS: atom_id res chain seq x y z
N MET A 1 14.47 -8.41 0.30
CA MET A 1 14.42 -6.96 0.03
C MET A 1 14.22 -6.60 -1.44
N GLU A 2 14.45 -7.52 -2.39
CA GLU A 2 14.19 -7.24 -3.81
C GLU A 2 12.72 -6.92 -4.12
N MET A 3 11.76 -7.63 -3.50
CA MET A 3 10.33 -7.35 -3.70
C MET A 3 9.96 -5.89 -3.46
N ALA A 4 10.41 -5.28 -2.35
CA ALA A 4 10.12 -3.89 -2.04
C ALA A 4 10.72 -2.93 -3.08
N ARG A 5 11.93 -3.23 -3.57
CA ARG A 5 12.57 -2.46 -4.66
C ARG A 5 11.75 -2.58 -5.95
N SER A 6 11.38 -3.79 -6.34
CA SER A 6 10.58 -4.06 -7.53
C SER A 6 9.23 -3.33 -7.47
N MET A 7 8.53 -3.37 -6.33
CA MET A 7 7.23 -2.70 -6.15
C MET A 7 7.32 -1.18 -6.34
N LEU A 8 8.37 -0.55 -5.82
CA LEU A 8 8.58 0.89 -6.01
C LEU A 8 8.93 1.23 -7.45
N GLN A 9 9.79 0.43 -8.10
CA GLN A 9 10.19 0.63 -9.48
C GLN A 9 9.00 0.45 -10.44
N GLU A 10 8.18 -0.58 -10.23
CA GLU A 10 7.00 -0.88 -11.06
C GLU A 10 5.96 0.25 -11.04
N LYS A 11 5.81 0.94 -9.89
CA LYS A 11 4.85 2.03 -9.73
C LYS A 11 5.47 3.42 -9.82
N HIS A 12 6.77 3.50 -10.15
CA HIS A 12 7.55 4.74 -10.20
C HIS A 12 7.36 5.61 -8.95
N LEU A 13 7.29 4.97 -7.77
CA LEU A 13 7.04 5.66 -6.51
C LEU A 13 8.33 6.23 -5.91
N PRO A 14 8.27 7.41 -5.26
CA PRO A 14 9.40 7.96 -4.52
C PRO A 14 9.91 7.01 -3.44
N LYS A 15 11.21 7.09 -3.12
CA LYS A 15 11.83 6.33 -2.02
C LYS A 15 11.22 6.62 -0.64
N ALA A 16 10.45 7.71 -0.51
CA ALA A 16 9.68 8.00 0.70
C ALA A 16 8.72 6.85 1.07
N PHE A 17 8.20 6.10 0.08
CA PHE A 17 7.30 4.96 0.29
C PHE A 17 8.03 3.64 0.59
N TRP A 18 9.32 3.70 0.93
CA TRP A 18 10.12 2.49 1.16
C TRP A 18 9.62 1.67 2.34
N ALA A 19 9.22 2.34 3.44
CA ALA A 19 8.72 1.64 4.62
C ALA A 19 7.44 0.86 4.31
N GLU A 20 6.54 1.47 3.56
CA GLU A 20 5.27 0.91 3.09
C GLU A 20 5.52 -0.25 2.13
N ALA A 21 6.44 -0.09 1.17
CA ALA A 21 6.81 -1.15 0.24
C ALA A 21 7.39 -2.37 0.96
N VAL A 22 8.26 -2.16 1.96
CA VAL A 22 8.82 -3.25 2.78
C VAL A 22 7.73 -3.92 3.61
N TYR A 23 6.85 -3.13 4.24
CA TYR A 23 5.73 -3.66 5.03
C TYR A 23 4.82 -4.53 4.17
N THR A 24 4.39 -4.05 3.00
CA THR A 24 3.55 -4.83 2.08
C THR A 24 4.28 -6.07 1.58
N ALA A 25 5.59 -5.99 1.27
CA ALA A 25 6.36 -7.15 0.85
C ALA A 25 6.41 -8.25 1.92
N VAL A 26 6.68 -7.90 3.18
CA VAL A 26 6.67 -8.86 4.31
C VAL A 26 5.27 -9.41 4.54
N TYR A 27 4.26 -8.55 4.45
CA TYR A 27 2.86 -8.94 4.60
C TYR A 27 2.43 -10.00 3.56
N LEU A 28 2.84 -9.82 2.30
CA LEU A 28 2.61 -10.76 1.22
C LEU A 28 3.40 -12.05 1.43
N LEU A 29 4.69 -11.97 1.78
CA LEU A 29 5.51 -13.16 2.04
C LEU A 29 4.92 -14.06 3.12
N ASN A 30 4.31 -13.49 4.16
CA ASN A 30 3.66 -14.26 5.22
C ASN A 30 2.35 -14.93 4.77
N ARG A 31 1.75 -14.50 3.66
CA ARG A 31 0.46 -14.97 3.14
C ARG A 31 0.57 -15.71 1.80
N CYS A 32 1.75 -15.73 1.20
CA CYS A 32 2.02 -16.55 0.03
C CYS A 32 2.47 -17.94 0.47
N PRO A 33 2.09 -19.00 -0.26
CA PRO A 33 2.71 -20.31 -0.09
C PRO A 33 4.21 -20.21 -0.35
N THR A 34 5.02 -20.82 0.51
CA THR A 34 6.48 -20.83 0.36
C THR A 34 6.98 -22.26 0.38
N LYS A 35 8.14 -22.52 -0.25
CA LYS A 35 8.75 -23.86 -0.22
C LYS A 35 9.13 -24.32 1.18
N ALA A 36 9.30 -23.37 2.12
CA ALA A 36 9.66 -23.66 3.50
C ALA A 36 8.50 -24.26 4.31
N VAL A 37 7.24 -23.99 3.91
CA VAL A 37 6.04 -24.43 4.61
C VAL A 37 5.16 -25.19 3.63
N GLN A 38 5.11 -26.53 3.76
CA GLN A 38 4.40 -27.38 2.82
C GLN A 38 2.88 -27.19 2.93
N ASN A 39 2.22 -26.87 1.80
CA ASN A 39 0.76 -26.76 1.67
C ASN A 39 0.10 -25.70 2.58
N MET A 40 0.85 -24.80 3.17
CA MET A 40 0.34 -23.74 4.06
C MET A 40 1.15 -22.46 3.88
N THR A 41 0.53 -21.34 4.26
CA THR A 41 1.22 -20.05 4.32
C THR A 41 1.97 -19.91 5.65
N PRO A 42 3.06 -19.13 5.72
CA PRO A 42 3.76 -18.91 6.99
C PRO A 42 2.85 -18.41 8.12
N ILE A 43 1.87 -17.56 7.80
CA ILE A 43 0.88 -17.09 8.77
C ILE A 43 -0.09 -18.19 9.19
N GLU A 44 -0.50 -19.09 8.29
CA GLU A 44 -1.30 -20.27 8.64
C GLU A 44 -0.56 -21.18 9.60
N ALA A 45 0.71 -21.46 9.31
CA ALA A 45 1.53 -22.32 10.15
C ALA A 45 1.75 -21.74 11.55
N TRP A 46 1.85 -20.40 11.66
CA TRP A 46 2.04 -19.73 12.95
C TRP A 46 0.73 -19.54 13.73
N SER A 47 -0.35 -19.13 13.06
CA SER A 47 -1.60 -18.74 13.73
C SER A 47 -2.69 -19.81 13.70
N GLY A 48 -2.48 -20.91 12.97
CA GLY A 48 -3.47 -21.97 12.76
C GLY A 48 -4.71 -21.54 11.95
N LYS A 49 -4.73 -20.32 11.40
CA LYS A 49 -5.90 -19.74 10.71
C LYS A 49 -5.55 -19.38 9.27
N LYS A 50 -6.43 -19.75 8.34
CA LYS A 50 -6.33 -19.36 6.94
C LYS A 50 -6.50 -17.84 6.76
N PRO A 51 -5.49 -17.11 6.24
CA PRO A 51 -5.62 -15.70 5.95
C PRO A 51 -6.61 -15.49 4.81
N SER A 52 -7.42 -14.44 4.95
CA SER A 52 -8.17 -13.90 3.83
C SER A 52 -7.23 -13.06 2.96
N ALA A 53 -7.42 -13.14 1.64
CA ALA A 53 -6.77 -12.27 0.65
C ALA A 53 -7.75 -11.25 0.04
N LYS A 54 -9.02 -11.24 0.46
CA LYS A 54 -10.08 -10.41 -0.14
C LYS A 54 -9.84 -8.91 -0.02
N HIS A 55 -9.06 -8.49 0.97
CA HIS A 55 -8.77 -7.09 1.24
C HIS A 55 -7.49 -6.59 0.55
N LEU A 56 -6.74 -7.48 -0.12
CA LEU A 56 -5.52 -7.09 -0.83
C LEU A 56 -5.86 -6.12 -1.97
N ARG A 57 -5.09 -5.05 -2.06
CA ARG A 57 -5.14 -4.05 -3.12
C ARG A 57 -3.82 -4.00 -3.87
N VAL A 58 -3.86 -3.48 -5.09
CA VAL A 58 -2.65 -3.23 -5.89
C VAL A 58 -1.85 -2.12 -5.20
N PHE A 59 -0.60 -2.41 -4.87
CA PHE A 59 0.31 -1.42 -4.31
C PHE A 59 0.48 -0.24 -5.26
N GLY A 60 0.49 0.99 -4.72
CA GLY A 60 0.61 2.21 -5.53
C GLY A 60 -0.63 2.58 -6.35
N SER A 61 -1.82 2.08 -5.99
CA SER A 61 -3.07 2.56 -6.60
C SER A 61 -3.33 4.04 -6.32
N ILE A 62 -4.07 4.69 -7.21
CA ILE A 62 -4.49 6.08 -7.01
C ILE A 62 -5.49 6.14 -5.85
N CYS A 63 -5.23 6.99 -4.86
CA CYS A 63 -6.13 7.26 -3.75
C CYS A 63 -6.50 8.76 -3.72
N TYR A 64 -7.63 9.07 -3.09
CA TYR A 64 -8.12 10.44 -2.94
C TYR A 64 -8.21 10.75 -1.46
N VAL A 65 -7.47 11.78 -1.02
CA VAL A 65 -7.56 12.26 0.36
C VAL A 65 -8.86 13.03 0.54
N HIS A 66 -9.61 12.67 1.59
CA HIS A 66 -10.79 13.42 1.97
C HIS A 66 -10.39 14.75 2.61
N ILE A 67 -10.64 15.86 1.91
CA ILE A 67 -10.41 17.21 2.44
C ILE A 67 -11.73 17.73 3.01
N SER A 68 -11.74 18.12 4.28
CA SER A 68 -12.92 18.66 4.95
C SER A 68 -13.36 19.99 4.30
N ASN A 69 -14.67 20.29 4.33
CA ASN A 69 -15.21 21.50 3.72
C ASN A 69 -14.58 22.79 4.24
N ARG A 70 -14.20 22.83 5.53
CA ARG A 70 -13.54 23.98 6.16
C ARG A 70 -12.16 24.25 5.55
N GLU A 71 -11.41 23.20 5.25
CA GLU A 71 -10.09 23.31 4.62
C GLU A 71 -10.19 23.63 3.13
N ARG A 72 -11.25 23.16 2.46
CA ARG A 72 -11.55 23.51 1.06
C ARG A 72 -11.86 25.01 0.92
N GLN A 73 -12.65 25.58 1.82
CA GLN A 73 -12.96 27.02 1.82
C GLN A 73 -11.71 27.88 2.06
N ARG A 74 -10.85 27.49 3.02
CA ARG A 74 -9.58 28.18 3.28
C ARG A 74 -8.64 28.18 2.08
N LYS A 75 -8.56 27.07 1.34
CA LYS A 75 -7.72 26.94 0.13
C LYS A 75 -8.32 27.66 -1.10
N GLY A 76 -9.64 27.83 -1.16
CA GLY A 76 -10.32 28.54 -2.25
C GLY A 76 -10.12 30.07 -2.26
N SER A 77 -9.78 30.66 -1.11
CA SER A 77 -9.54 32.10 -0.97
C SER A 77 -8.12 32.54 -1.35
N SER A 78 -7.22 31.60 -1.66
CA SER A 78 -5.85 31.86 -2.11
C SER A 78 -5.65 31.27 -3.51
N SER A 79 -6.15 32.01 -4.51
CA SER A 79 -5.81 31.96 -5.95
C SER A 79 -5.46 30.59 -6.58
N ALA A 80 -6.38 30.12 -7.44
CA ALA A 80 -6.15 29.51 -8.75
C ALA A 80 -4.81 28.78 -8.99
N THR A 81 -4.77 27.47 -8.74
CA THR A 81 -4.17 26.44 -9.62
C THR A 81 -4.67 25.10 -9.10
N ALA A 82 -5.75 24.59 -9.68
CA ALA A 82 -6.32 23.30 -9.33
C ALA A 82 -5.45 22.16 -9.90
N HIS A 83 -4.30 21.91 -9.28
CA HIS A 83 -3.64 20.62 -9.42
C HIS A 83 -4.31 19.63 -8.48
N SER A 84 -5.08 18.73 -9.09
CA SER A 84 -5.65 17.54 -8.45
C SER A 84 -4.58 16.86 -7.59
N GLN A 85 -4.71 16.97 -6.27
CA GLN A 85 -3.79 16.37 -5.31
C GLN A 85 -4.00 14.85 -5.33
N LYS A 86 -3.36 14.16 -6.28
CA LYS A 86 -3.23 12.70 -6.27
C LYS A 86 -2.37 12.31 -5.08
N ALA A 87 -2.98 11.72 -4.07
CA ALA A 87 -2.23 11.04 -3.02
C ALA A 87 -2.13 9.56 -3.40
N THR A 88 -0.92 9.03 -3.46
CA THR A 88 -0.69 7.59 -3.47
C THR A 88 -0.71 7.12 -2.02
N GLU A 89 -1.86 6.65 -1.54
CA GLU A 89 -1.92 5.97 -0.25
C GLU A 89 -1.62 4.48 -0.43
N SER A 90 -0.74 3.99 0.43
CA SER A 90 -0.42 2.58 0.58
C SER A 90 -1.37 1.97 1.62
N THR A 91 -2.60 1.62 1.23
CA THR A 91 -3.52 0.95 2.15
C THR A 91 -3.21 -0.55 2.19
N THR A 92 -2.81 -1.05 3.37
CA THR A 92 -2.79 -2.50 3.71
C THR A 92 -3.91 -2.80 4.69
#